data_AF-A0A8T0PNM9-F1
#
_entry.id   AF-A0A8T0PNM9-F1
#
_cell.length_a   1.000
_cell.length_b   1.000
_cell.length_c   1.000
_cell.angle_alpha   90.00
_cell.angle_beta   90.00
_cell.angle_gamma   90.00
#
_symmetry.space_group_name_H-M   'P 1'
#
loop_
_entity.id
_entity.type
_entity.pdbx_description
1 polymer ?
#
loop_
_entity_poly.entity_id
_entity_poly.type
_entity_poly.pdbx_seq_one_letter_code
_entity_poly.pdbx_strand_id
1 'polypeptide(L)'
;MVIQSLRSVFSDLTYYHEIDPANMTPEIKKVKKAMTDQRMKRYKIICYCGATLMVGTDKAALLNRVYQYNHTAAQICTIYLTVALVSMLLGIISSSFPDSAPCAMPIAWNGTLQVFLYLNAYFHLSIMEVYPELLHLTISFMVTSMLFSIYWSFCTRSHSVFGGRRTS
;
A
#
# COMPACT_ATOMS: atom_id res chain seq x y z
N MET A 1 -10.22 18.41 -3.51
CA MET A 1 -10.43 17.71 -2.21
C MET A 1 -9.48 16.52 -2.00
N VAL A 2 -9.28 15.61 -2.98
CA VAL A 2 -8.38 14.44 -2.84
C VAL A 2 -6.90 14.80 -2.66
N ILE A 3 -6.42 15.83 -3.36
CA ILE A 3 -5.02 16.28 -3.30
C ILE A 3 -4.65 16.87 -1.93
N GLN A 4 -5.59 17.57 -1.27
CA GLN A 4 -5.40 18.05 0.11
C GLN A 4 -5.39 16.90 1.12
N SER A 5 -6.20 15.87 0.91
CA SER A 5 -6.19 14.66 1.75
C SER A 5 -4.85 13.92 1.62
N LEU A 6 -4.34 13.74 0.40
CA LEU A 6 -3.01 13.16 0.17
C LEU A 6 -1.90 14.02 0.77
N ARG A 7 -1.92 15.35 0.60
CA ARG A 7 -0.92 16.23 1.23
C ARG A 7 -0.94 16.16 2.76
N SER A 8 -2.12 16.10 3.38
CA SER A 8 -2.26 15.91 4.84
C SER A 8 -1.79 14.54 5.33
N VAL A 9 -1.80 13.52 4.45
CA VAL A 9 -1.25 12.19 4.75
C VAL A 9 0.27 12.24 4.86
N PHE A 10 0.92 13.11 4.08
CA PHE A 10 2.38 13.20 4.00
C PHE A 10 2.99 14.34 4.84
N SER A 11 2.24 15.40 5.19
CA SER A 11 2.78 16.54 5.97
C SER A 11 2.96 16.26 7.46
N ASP A 12 2.17 15.36 8.05
CA ASP A 12 2.27 15.01 9.48
C ASP A 12 3.53 14.18 9.83
N LEU A 13 4.34 13.82 8.82
CA LEU A 13 5.49 12.93 8.97
C LEU A 13 6.82 13.62 9.31
N THR A 14 6.98 14.91 9.03
CA THR A 14 8.29 15.58 9.15
C THR A 14 8.63 16.09 10.55
N TYR A 15 7.67 16.15 11.49
CA TYR A 15 7.83 16.90 12.74
C TYR A 15 8.78 16.27 13.78
N TYR A 16 9.09 14.97 13.71
CA TYR A 16 9.85 14.29 14.78
C TYR A 16 11.05 13.46 14.33
N HIS A 17 11.64 13.78 13.17
CA HIS A 17 12.96 13.25 12.83
C HIS A 17 14.04 13.67 13.87
N GLU A 18 13.77 14.68 14.71
CA GLU A 18 14.74 15.25 15.66
C GLU A 18 14.59 14.82 17.13
N ILE A 19 13.62 13.97 17.52
CA ILE A 19 13.49 13.58 18.94
C ILE A 19 14.46 12.45 19.29
N ASP A 20 15.46 12.80 20.11
CA ASP A 20 16.31 11.85 20.83
C ASP A 20 15.45 10.96 21.77
N PRO A 21 15.59 9.63 21.71
CA PRO A 21 14.87 8.69 22.56
C PRO A 21 15.11 8.93 24.07
N ALA A 22 16.18 9.64 24.45
CA ALA A 22 16.45 10.07 25.82
C ALA A 22 15.48 11.15 26.34
N ASN A 23 14.81 11.90 25.45
CA ASN A 23 13.93 13.02 25.80
C ASN A 23 12.42 12.68 25.73
N MET A 24 12.06 11.40 25.81
CA MET A 24 10.69 10.93 25.58
C MET A 24 9.76 11.20 26.78
N THR A 25 9.28 12.44 26.89
CA THR A 25 8.28 12.84 27.90
C THR A 25 6.93 12.13 27.68
N PRO A 26 6.09 12.01 28.72
CA PRO A 26 4.74 11.44 28.59
C PRO A 26 3.87 12.17 27.55
N GLU A 27 4.07 13.48 27.36
CA GLU A 27 3.38 14.26 26.33
C GLU A 27 3.80 13.84 24.91
N ILE A 28 5.11 13.63 24.66
CA ILE A 28 5.61 13.14 23.37
C ILE A 28 5.05 11.74 23.05
N LYS A 29 4.90 10.87 24.06
CA LYS A 29 4.30 9.52 23.87
C LYS A 29 2.82 9.61 23.46
N LYS A 30 2.05 10.52 24.06
CA LYS A 30 0.64 10.75 23.68
C LYS A 30 0.52 11.23 22.25
N VAL A 31 1.34 12.20 21.84
CA VAL A 31 1.35 12.73 20.47
C VAL A 31 1.71 11.64 19.46
N LYS A 32 2.77 10.84 19.74
CA LYS A 32 3.17 9.71 18.89
C LYS A 32 2.07 8.66 18.75
N LYS A 33 1.36 8.35 19.84
CA LYS A 33 0.22 7.41 19.82
C LYS A 33 -0.92 7.98 18.96
N ALA A 34 -1.31 9.23 19.17
CA ALA A 34 -2.38 9.88 18.40
C ALA A 34 -2.10 9.89 16.89
N MET A 35 -0.87 10.20 16.48
CA MET A 35 -0.45 10.15 15.07
C MET A 35 -0.47 8.72 14.52
N THR A 36 -0.03 7.73 15.30
CA THR A 36 -0.08 6.32 14.91
C THR A 36 -1.52 5.87 14.70
N ASP A 37 -2.43 6.22 15.61
CA ASP A 37 -3.85 5.89 15.52
C ASP A 37 -4.51 6.56 14.31
N GLN A 38 -4.19 7.84 14.04
CA GLN A 38 -4.65 8.55 12.84
C GLN A 38 -4.16 7.88 11.55
N ARG A 39 -2.91 7.40 11.55
CA ARG A 39 -2.33 6.68 10.41
C ARG A 39 -2.99 5.33 10.19
N MET A 40 -3.22 4.55 11.25
CA MET A 40 -3.94 3.28 11.14
C MET A 40 -5.37 3.49 10.62
N LYS A 41 -6.06 4.55 11.07
CA LYS A 41 -7.37 4.92 10.50
C LYS A 41 -7.31 5.19 9.00
N ARG A 42 -6.30 5.94 8.53
CA ARG A 42 -6.09 6.20 7.09
C ARG A 42 -5.83 4.90 6.32
N TYR A 43 -4.97 4.01 6.84
CA TYR A 43 -4.69 2.71 6.20
C TYR A 43 -5.92 1.82 6.13
N LYS A 44 -6.73 1.78 7.20
CA LYS A 44 -8.02 1.08 7.21
C LYS A 44 -8.92 1.54 6.07
N ILE A 45 -9.10 2.86 5.92
CA ILE A 45 -9.96 3.45 4.89
C ILE A 45 -9.44 3.07 3.49
N ILE A 46 -8.14 3.24 3.24
CA ILE A 46 -7.55 2.94 1.93
C ILE A 46 -7.69 1.45 1.61
N CYS A 47 -7.35 0.55 2.54
CA CYS A 47 -7.49 -0.89 2.36
C CYS A 47 -8.94 -1.30 2.12
N TYR A 48 -9.90 -0.72 2.86
CA TYR A 48 -11.32 -0.99 2.68
C TYR A 48 -11.83 -0.54 1.30
N CYS A 49 -11.47 0.67 0.88
CA CYS A 49 -11.79 1.17 -0.46
C CYS A 49 -11.20 0.27 -1.55
N GLY A 50 -9.92 -0.11 -1.42
CA GLY A 50 -9.24 -1.00 -2.35
C GLY A 50 -9.89 -2.37 -2.46
N ALA A 51 -10.21 -3.01 -1.33
CA ALA A 51 -10.90 -4.29 -1.30
C ALA A 51 -12.29 -4.20 -1.94
N THR A 52 -13.04 -3.14 -1.65
CA THR A 52 -14.37 -2.92 -2.23
C THR A 52 -14.29 -2.72 -3.75
N LEU A 53 -13.37 -1.89 -4.23
CA LEU A 53 -13.12 -1.73 -5.67
C LEU A 53 -12.67 -3.03 -6.31
N MET A 54 -11.88 -3.83 -5.60
CA MET A 54 -11.43 -5.11 -6.08
C MET A 54 -12.60 -6.10 -6.23
N VAL A 55 -13.47 -6.21 -5.24
CA VAL A 55 -14.63 -7.12 -5.33
C VAL A 55 -15.71 -6.61 -6.30
N GLY A 56 -15.89 -5.29 -6.40
CA GLY A 56 -16.96 -4.67 -7.20
C GLY A 56 -16.65 -4.50 -8.70
N THR A 57 -15.44 -4.78 -9.17
CA THR A 57 -15.07 -4.65 -10.58
C THR A 57 -15.12 -6.01 -11.29
N ASP A 58 -15.67 -6.05 -12.51
CA ASP A 58 -15.68 -7.27 -13.32
C ASP A 58 -14.28 -7.56 -13.88
N LYS A 59 -13.51 -8.31 -13.10
CA LYS A 59 -12.16 -8.76 -13.50
C LYS A 59 -12.20 -9.93 -14.45
N ALA A 60 -13.29 -10.69 -14.50
CA ALA A 60 -13.38 -11.88 -15.32
C ALA A 60 -13.25 -11.50 -16.81
N ALA A 61 -13.90 -10.41 -17.22
CA ALA A 61 -13.76 -9.86 -18.57
C ALA A 61 -12.32 -9.44 -18.91
N LEU A 62 -11.60 -8.84 -17.97
CA LEU A 62 -10.19 -8.43 -18.16
C LEU A 62 -9.24 -9.62 -18.19
N LEU A 63 -9.40 -10.57 -17.26
CA LEU A 63 -8.59 -11.78 -17.17
C LEU A 63 -8.81 -12.69 -18.37
N ASN A 64 -10.05 -12.83 -18.86
CA ASN A 64 -10.35 -13.60 -20.07
C ASN A 64 -9.67 -12.99 -21.29
N ARG A 65 -9.61 -11.65 -21.39
CA ARG A 65 -8.85 -10.98 -22.45
C ARG A 65 -7.36 -11.33 -22.35
N VAL A 66 -6.73 -11.19 -21.18
CA VAL A 66 -5.32 -11.57 -20.99
C VAL A 66 -5.10 -13.04 -21.33
N TYR A 67 -6.03 -13.92 -20.95
CA TYR A 67 -5.95 -15.35 -21.20
C TYR A 67 -5.92 -15.68 -22.69
N GLN A 68 -6.62 -14.93 -23.55
CA GLN A 68 -6.57 -15.11 -24.99
C GLN A 68 -5.20 -14.79 -25.60
N TYR A 69 -4.46 -13.83 -25.02
CA TYR A 69 -3.11 -13.50 -25.49
C TYR A 69 -2.03 -14.40 -24.86
N ASN A 70 -2.14 -14.68 -23.56
CA ASN A 70 -1.15 -15.45 -22.81
C ASN A 70 -1.75 -16.09 -21.55
N HIS A 71 -1.93 -17.41 -21.58
CA HIS A 71 -2.48 -18.18 -20.47
C HIS A 71 -1.66 -18.07 -19.17
N THR A 72 -0.34 -18.12 -19.27
CA THR A 72 0.57 -18.02 -18.12
C THR A 72 0.46 -16.65 -17.46
N ALA A 73 0.40 -15.58 -18.26
CA ALA A 73 0.23 -14.22 -17.73
C ALA A 73 -1.10 -14.07 -16.98
N ALA A 74 -2.19 -14.63 -17.50
CA ALA A 74 -3.50 -14.59 -16.83
C ALA A 74 -3.50 -15.34 -15.49
N GLN A 75 -2.81 -16.48 -15.41
CA GLN A 75 -2.65 -17.20 -14.14
C GLN A 75 -1.83 -16.39 -13.12
N ILE A 76 -0.73 -15.78 -13.55
CA ILE A 76 0.09 -14.91 -12.69
C ILE A 76 -0.74 -13.72 -12.18
N CYS A 77 -1.52 -13.07 -13.05
CA CYS A 77 -2.44 -12.00 -12.65
C CYS A 77 -3.47 -12.47 -11.62
N THR A 78 -4.03 -13.67 -11.78
CA THR A 78 -5.02 -14.23 -10.85
C THR A 78 -4.41 -14.46 -9.46
N ILE A 79 -3.22 -15.07 -9.41
CA ILE A 79 -2.49 -15.31 -8.16
C ILE A 79 -2.18 -13.97 -7.47
N TYR A 80 -1.66 -13.01 -8.23
CA TYR A 80 -1.35 -11.67 -7.72
C TYR A 80 -2.58 -10.96 -7.15
N LEU A 81 -3.70 -10.94 -7.88
CA LEU A 81 -4.94 -10.31 -7.41
C LEU A 81 -5.44 -10.94 -6.10
N THR A 82 -5.30 -12.26 -5.96
CA THR A 82 -5.63 -12.98 -4.72
C THR A 82 -4.73 -12.56 -3.56
N VAL A 83 -3.41 -12.52 -3.78
CA VAL A 83 -2.43 -12.08 -2.77
C VAL A 83 -2.67 -10.62 -2.36
N ALA A 84 -2.96 -9.76 -3.33
CA ALA A 84 -3.28 -8.37 -3.09
C ALA A 84 -4.56 -8.23 -2.25
N LEU A 85 -5.63 -8.98 -2.55
CA LEU A 85 -6.86 -8.99 -1.76
C LEU A 85 -6.61 -9.42 -0.32
N VAL A 86 -5.92 -10.54 -0.11
CA VAL A 86 -5.59 -11.05 1.22
C VAL A 86 -4.78 -10.02 2.01
N SER A 87 -3.81 -9.38 1.36
CA SER A 87 -3.01 -8.32 1.99
C SER A 87 -3.84 -7.10 2.37
N MET A 88 -4.80 -6.67 1.54
CA MET A 88 -5.72 -5.58 1.88
C MET A 88 -6.60 -5.95 3.07
N LEU A 89 -7.14 -7.18 3.11
CA LEU A 89 -7.95 -7.68 4.22
C LEU A 89 -7.15 -7.73 5.53
N LEU A 90 -5.93 -8.24 5.49
CA LEU A 90 -5.00 -8.20 6.63
C LEU A 90 -4.70 -6.75 7.07
N GLY A 91 -4.60 -5.82 6.12
CA GLY A 91 -4.47 -4.39 6.40
C GLY A 91 -5.67 -3.80 7.14
N ILE A 92 -6.90 -4.19 6.78
CA ILE A 92 -8.13 -3.79 7.48
C ILE A 92 -8.17 -4.34 8.90
N ILE A 93 -7.83 -5.62 9.07
CA ILE A 93 -7.85 -6.31 10.37
C ILE A 93 -6.81 -5.67 11.30
N SER A 94 -5.55 -5.56 10.85
CA SER A 94 -4.46 -4.95 11.63
C SER A 94 -4.73 -3.48 11.98
N SER A 95 -5.42 -2.74 11.11
CA SER A 95 -5.82 -1.36 11.39
C SER A 95 -7.05 -1.22 12.29
N SER A 96 -7.86 -2.27 12.42
CA SER A 96 -9.01 -2.28 13.33
C SER A 96 -8.64 -2.74 14.73
N PHE A 97 -7.63 -3.61 14.85
CA PHE A 97 -7.16 -4.17 16.11
C PHE A 97 -5.63 -4.02 16.25
N PRO A 98 -5.12 -2.76 16.30
CA PRO A 98 -3.68 -2.51 16.30
C PRO A 98 -2.96 -3.05 17.55
N ASP A 99 -3.67 -3.16 18.67
CA ASP A 99 -3.10 -3.66 19.93
C ASP A 99 -3.02 -5.20 19.99
N SER A 100 -3.79 -5.90 19.15
CA SER A 100 -3.87 -7.37 19.14
C SER A 100 -3.06 -8.02 18.02
N ALA A 101 -2.73 -7.27 16.96
CA ALA A 101 -2.00 -7.80 15.82
C ALA A 101 -0.48 -7.60 16.01
N PRO A 102 0.33 -8.68 16.02
CA PRO A 102 1.77 -8.53 15.98
C PRO A 102 2.14 -7.81 14.68
N CYS A 103 3.02 -6.81 14.76
CA CYS A 103 3.41 -6.04 13.59
C CYS A 103 2.22 -5.38 12.86
N ALA A 104 1.20 -4.91 13.59
CA ALA A 104 0.01 -4.27 13.01
C ALA A 104 0.35 -3.17 12.01
N MET A 105 1.32 -2.32 12.37
CA MET A 105 1.77 -1.18 11.58
C MET A 105 2.34 -1.58 10.20
N PRO A 106 3.35 -2.45 10.09
CA PRO A 106 3.86 -2.91 8.80
C PRO A 106 2.87 -3.79 8.02
N ILE A 107 1.94 -4.50 8.67
CA ILE A 107 0.89 -5.27 7.97
C ILE A 107 -0.10 -4.31 7.31
N ALA A 108 -0.58 -3.30 8.04
CA ALA A 108 -1.46 -2.25 7.50
C ALA A 108 -0.78 -1.43 6.39
N TRP A 109 0.51 -1.16 6.56
CA TRP A 109 1.37 -0.55 5.57
C TRP A 109 1.43 -1.34 4.25
N ASN A 110 1.67 -2.65 4.34
CA ASN A 110 1.71 -3.53 3.17
C ASN A 110 0.34 -3.64 2.51
N GLY A 111 -0.74 -3.80 3.27
CA GLY A 111 -2.10 -3.83 2.73
C GLY A 111 -2.42 -2.56 1.93
N THR A 112 -1.99 -1.40 2.43
CA THR A 112 -2.17 -0.11 1.76
C THR A 112 -1.34 -0.01 0.47
N LEU A 113 -0.09 -0.49 0.47
CA LEU A 113 0.73 -0.58 -0.75
C LEU A 113 0.04 -1.41 -1.84
N GLN A 114 -0.54 -2.55 -1.46
CA GLN A 114 -1.21 -3.45 -2.39
C GLN A 114 -2.42 -2.80 -3.06
N VAL A 115 -3.11 -1.85 -2.40
CA VAL A 115 -4.18 -1.07 -3.05
C VAL A 115 -3.65 -0.27 -4.23
N PHE A 116 -2.53 0.44 -4.05
CA PHE A 116 -1.93 1.23 -5.12
C PHE A 116 -1.38 0.36 -6.25
N LEU A 117 -0.71 -0.75 -5.92
CA LEU A 117 -0.21 -1.69 -6.91
C LEU A 117 -1.35 -2.37 -7.67
N TYR A 118 -2.46 -2.67 -7.00
CA TYR A 118 -3.67 -3.17 -7.65
C TYR A 118 -4.25 -2.15 -8.63
N LEU A 119 -4.43 -0.88 -8.22
CA LEU A 119 -4.94 0.16 -9.11
C LEU A 119 -4.03 0.36 -10.32
N ASN A 120 -2.71 0.29 -10.11
CA ASN A 120 -1.73 0.35 -11.19
C ASN A 120 -1.87 -0.84 -12.16
N ALA A 121 -2.00 -2.06 -11.64
CA ALA A 121 -2.23 -3.25 -12.45
C ALA A 121 -3.55 -3.17 -13.23
N TYR A 122 -4.63 -2.75 -12.56
CA TYR A 122 -5.94 -2.59 -13.17
C TYR A 122 -5.93 -1.55 -14.30
N PHE A 123 -5.25 -0.43 -14.10
CA PHE A 123 -5.08 0.59 -15.12
C PHE A 123 -4.37 0.02 -16.36
N HIS A 124 -3.23 -0.64 -16.18
CA HIS A 124 -2.47 -1.24 -17.28
C HIS A 124 -3.30 -2.29 -18.03
N LEU A 125 -3.99 -3.18 -17.32
CA LEU A 125 -4.88 -4.17 -17.95
C LEU A 125 -6.03 -3.53 -18.73
N SER A 126 -6.56 -2.40 -18.26
CA SER A 126 -7.66 -1.69 -18.92
C SER A 126 -7.24 -1.00 -20.23
N ILE A 127 -5.95 -0.65 -20.37
CA ILE A 127 -5.38 -0.03 -21.58
C ILE A 127 -4.51 -0.99 -22.38
N MET A 128 -4.62 -2.31 -22.15
CA MET A 128 -3.80 -3.32 -22.80
C MET A 128 -3.84 -3.23 -24.34
N GLU A 129 -5.01 -2.88 -24.90
CA GLU A 129 -5.22 -2.73 -26.35
C GLU A 129 -4.42 -1.57 -26.97
N VAL A 130 -3.93 -0.63 -26.16
CA VAL A 130 -3.10 0.51 -26.61
C VAL A 130 -1.64 0.09 -26.78
N TYR A 131 -1.21 -0.99 -26.13
CA TYR A 131 0.17 -1.45 -26.24
C TYR A 131 0.34 -2.36 -27.46
N PRO A 132 1.36 -2.11 -28.31
CA PRO A 132 1.62 -2.94 -29.48
C PRO A 132 2.09 -4.35 -29.10
N GLU A 133 2.71 -4.51 -27.92
CA GLU A 133 3.17 -5.79 -27.40
C GLU A 133 2.92 -5.92 -25.90
N LEU A 134 2.63 -7.14 -25.44
CA LEU A 134 2.48 -7.47 -24.02
C LEU A 134 3.76 -7.21 -23.21
N LEU A 135 4.93 -7.27 -23.85
CA LEU A 135 6.20 -6.99 -23.21
C LEU A 135 6.27 -5.51 -22.76
N HIS A 136 5.83 -4.58 -23.61
CA HIS A 136 5.80 -3.15 -23.28
C HIS A 136 4.84 -2.85 -22.14
N LEU A 137 3.67 -3.50 -22.13
CA LEU A 137 2.71 -3.42 -21.03
C LEU A 137 3.35 -3.88 -19.71
N THR A 138 4.02 -5.04 -19.74
CA THR A 138 4.67 -5.63 -18.57
C THR A 138 5.78 -4.75 -18.03
N ILE A 139 6.65 -4.24 -18.91
CA ILE A 139 7.73 -3.31 -18.53
C ILE A 139 7.15 -2.03 -17.93
N SER A 140 6.13 -1.43 -18.54
CA SER A 140 5.46 -0.22 -18.03
C SER A 140 4.89 -0.45 -16.64
N PHE A 141 4.22 -1.59 -16.45
CA PHE A 141 3.66 -1.98 -15.16
C PHE A 141 4.75 -2.16 -14.09
N MET A 142 5.87 -2.81 -14.44
CA MET A 142 7.00 -3.02 -13.52
C MET A 142 7.66 -1.71 -13.12
N VAL A 143 7.93 -0.82 -14.08
CA VAL A 143 8.55 0.49 -13.83
C VAL A 143 7.66 1.36 -12.94
N THR A 144 6.37 1.47 -13.27
CA THR A 144 5.42 2.25 -12.47
C THR A 144 5.24 1.67 -11.06
N SER A 145 5.14 0.35 -10.92
CA SER A 145 5.06 -0.33 -9.62
C SER A 145 6.31 -0.12 -8.77
N MET A 146 7.49 -0.13 -9.38
CA MET A 146 8.76 0.16 -8.72
C MET A 146 8.80 1.62 -8.23
N LEU A 147 8.43 2.58 -9.08
CA LEU A 147 8.36 3.99 -8.70
C LEU A 147 7.39 4.24 -7.54
N PHE A 148 6.19 3.63 -7.60
CA PHE A 148 5.23 3.69 -6.50
C PHE A 148 5.80 3.08 -5.22
N SER A 149 6.44 1.92 -5.30
CA SER A 149 7.00 1.24 -4.13
C SER A 149 8.16 2.00 -3.51
N ILE A 150 9.02 2.61 -4.32
CA ILE A 150 10.13 3.47 -3.87
C ILE A 150 9.56 4.71 -3.18
N TYR A 151 8.64 5.42 -3.84
CA TYR A 151 8.01 6.60 -3.28
C TYR A 151 7.28 6.28 -1.97
N TRP A 152 6.49 5.20 -1.96
CA TRP A 152 5.81 4.69 -0.76
C TRP A 152 6.82 4.41 0.36
N SER A 153 7.91 3.71 0.06
CA SER A 153 8.97 3.42 1.03
C SER A 153 9.61 4.70 1.60
N PHE A 154 9.93 5.70 0.77
CA PHE A 154 10.48 6.97 1.26
C PHE A 154 9.49 7.75 2.11
N CYS A 155 8.23 7.80 1.66
CA CYS A 155 7.14 8.44 2.38
C CYS A 155 6.82 7.78 3.73
N THR A 156 7.44 6.67 4.12
CA THR A 156 7.34 6.17 5.51
C THR A 156 8.62 5.77 6.18
N ARG A 157 9.72 5.67 5.44
CA ARG A 157 11.05 5.47 6.00
C ARG A 157 11.51 6.66 6.85
N SER A 158 10.90 7.83 6.68
CA SER A 158 11.01 8.93 7.65
C SER A 158 10.55 8.55 9.08
N HIS A 159 10.03 7.33 9.31
CA HIS A 159 9.55 6.87 10.63
C HIS A 159 10.10 5.53 11.11
N SER A 160 10.93 4.81 10.34
CA SER A 160 11.38 3.46 10.70
C SER A 160 12.81 3.38 11.24
N VAL A 161 13.55 4.49 11.35
CA VAL A 161 14.92 4.51 11.91
C VAL A 161 14.94 4.29 13.44
N PHE A 162 13.79 4.26 14.11
CA PHE A 162 13.70 4.00 15.56
C PHE A 162 13.51 2.52 15.96
N GLY A 163 13.83 1.58 15.06
CA GLY A 163 13.59 0.16 15.30
C GLY A 163 14.82 -0.75 15.44
N GLY A 164 16.04 -0.27 15.21
CA GLY A 164 17.19 -1.19 15.27
C GLY A 164 18.53 -0.63 14.83
N ARG A 165 19.27 -0.05 15.77
CA ARG A 165 20.71 -0.25 15.90
C ARG A 165 21.05 -0.33 17.40
N ARG A 166 20.84 -1.51 17.98
CA ARG A 166 21.81 -2.02 18.95
C ARG A 166 22.94 -2.60 18.12
N THR A 167 23.97 -1.82 17.87
CA THR A 167 25.29 -2.37 17.59
C THR A 167 25.99 -2.50 18.92
N SER A 168 26.46 -3.72 19.18
CA SER A 168 27.32 -4.16 20.28
C SER A 168 28.43 -3.18 20.63
#